data_AF-E5AUF1-F1
#
_entry.id   AF-E5AUF1-F1
#
_cell.length_a   1.000
_cell.length_b   1.000
_cell.length_c   1.000
_cell.angle_alpha   90.00
_cell.angle_beta   90.00
_cell.angle_gamma   90.00
#
_symmetry.space_group_name_H-M   'P 1'
#
loop_
_entity.id
_entity.type
_entity.pdbx_description
1 polymer ?
#
loop_
_entity_poly.entity_id
_entity_poly.type
_entity_poly.pdbx_seq_one_letter_code
_entity_poly.pdbx_strand_id
1 'polypeptide(L)'
;MSDVLSPDAALTTEIARLKATHSNTRELYREVCALLFFRFGITPTANRLYQLVRKGSMGTPTAVLSEFWHELREKSRVKLDHPDLPSELRDAAGTLVATLWERAAATAHAALEDVRAEMRLERDAAAAEVAAAREAAAHAERTLEEPRAERQALQAQLGDSRQHIGTLEGSLAALQRASAEAEKARRARQRIPTQSALGRTSGPIRRPRPPTRALKKSR
;
A
#
# COMPACT_ATOMS: atom_id res chain seq x y z
N MET A 1 -11.53 19.91 -0.69
CA MET A 1 -10.80 21.19 -0.55
C MET A 1 -10.66 21.78 -1.94
N SER A 2 -11.02 23.05 -2.12
CA SER A 2 -11.15 23.67 -3.43
C SER A 2 -9.91 24.48 -3.78
N ASP A 3 -8.86 23.82 -4.28
CA ASP A 3 -7.68 24.51 -4.83
C ASP A 3 -7.98 25.05 -6.24
N VAL A 4 -8.96 25.96 -6.30
CA VAL A 4 -9.15 26.84 -7.44
C VAL A 4 -8.07 27.91 -7.31
N LEU A 5 -6.86 27.58 -7.80
CA LEU A 5 -5.77 28.53 -7.96
C LEU A 5 -6.32 29.81 -8.57
N SER A 6 -6.17 30.93 -7.85
CA SER A 6 -6.57 32.26 -8.35
C SER A 6 -6.06 32.45 -9.78
N PRO A 7 -6.83 33.04 -10.71
CA PRO A 7 -6.45 33.08 -12.12
C PRO A 7 -5.06 33.69 -12.38
N ASP A 8 -4.62 34.68 -11.59
CA ASP A 8 -3.25 35.22 -11.65
C ASP A 8 -2.18 34.23 -11.14
N ALA A 9 -2.50 33.38 -10.16
CA ALA A 9 -1.60 32.33 -9.67
C ALA A 9 -1.47 31.18 -10.69
N ALA A 10 -2.58 30.75 -11.29
CA ALA A 10 -2.57 29.78 -12.40
C ALA A 10 -1.78 30.31 -13.61
N LEU A 11 -1.99 31.58 -13.98
CA LEU A 11 -1.25 32.29 -15.02
C LEU A 11 0.26 32.34 -14.71
N THR A 12 0.62 32.64 -13.46
CA THR A 12 2.03 32.72 -13.03
C THR A 12 2.72 31.36 -13.12
N THR A 13 2.05 30.28 -12.70
CA THR A 13 2.57 28.90 -12.78
C THR A 13 2.82 28.47 -14.23
N GLU A 14 1.86 28.68 -15.14
CA GLU A 14 2.04 28.27 -16.54
C GLU A 14 3.08 29.14 -17.27
N ILE A 15 3.22 30.42 -16.91
CA ILE A 15 4.32 31.27 -17.41
C ILE A 15 5.69 30.79 -16.87
N ALA A 16 5.77 30.31 -15.62
CA ALA A 16 7.00 29.72 -15.09
C ALA A 16 7.37 28.42 -15.84
N ARG A 17 6.38 27.60 -16.20
CA ARG A 17 6.55 26.42 -17.05
C ARG A 17 7.03 26.78 -18.46
N LEU A 18 6.37 27.72 -19.14
CA LEU A 18 6.78 28.20 -20.47
C LEU A 18 8.22 28.74 -20.48
N LYS A 19 8.64 29.45 -19.42
CA LYS A 19 10.02 29.96 -19.22
C LYS A 19 11.08 28.87 -19.07
N ALA A 20 10.70 27.66 -18.66
CA ALA A 20 11.59 26.51 -18.54
C ALA A 20 11.66 25.70 -19.85
N THR A 21 10.55 25.60 -20.59
CA THR A 21 10.49 24.90 -21.87
C THR A 21 11.12 25.69 -23.04
N HIS A 22 10.96 27.02 -23.08
CA HIS A 22 11.40 27.83 -24.20
C HIS A 22 12.71 28.58 -23.90
N SER A 23 13.77 28.22 -24.62
CA SER A 23 15.07 28.91 -24.60
C SER A 23 15.06 30.21 -25.41
N ASN A 24 14.37 30.22 -26.57
CA ASN A 24 14.24 31.42 -27.41
C ASN A 24 13.27 32.44 -26.77
N THR A 25 13.75 33.67 -26.62
CA THR A 25 12.95 34.77 -26.05
C THR A 25 11.81 35.21 -26.98
N ARG A 26 11.94 35.11 -28.32
CA ARG A 26 10.86 35.48 -29.26
C ARG A 26 9.69 34.51 -29.17
N GLU A 27 9.97 33.21 -29.19
CA GLU A 27 8.99 32.13 -29.01
C GLU A 27 8.30 32.23 -27.64
N LEU A 28 9.07 32.44 -26.57
CA LEU A 28 8.51 32.62 -25.22
C LEU A 28 7.53 33.81 -25.16
N TYR A 29 7.79 34.92 -25.83
CA TYR A 29 6.82 36.01 -25.93
C TYR A 29 5.57 35.63 -26.74
N ARG A 30 5.73 34.85 -27.82
CA ARG A 30 4.62 34.40 -28.68
C ARG A 30 3.69 33.44 -27.94
N GLU A 31 4.24 32.46 -27.21
CA GLU A 31 3.45 31.53 -26.43
C GLU A 31 2.80 32.18 -25.21
N VAL A 32 3.40 33.22 -24.62
CA VAL A 32 2.73 34.03 -23.57
C VAL A 32 1.64 34.93 -24.17
N CYS A 33 1.76 35.42 -25.42
CA CYS A 33 0.64 36.07 -26.12
C CYS A 33 -0.53 35.10 -26.32
N ALA A 34 -0.24 33.89 -26.82
CA ALA A 34 -1.23 32.84 -27.04
C ALA A 34 -1.89 32.41 -25.72
N LEU A 35 -1.12 32.23 -24.65
CA LEU A 35 -1.62 31.87 -23.32
C LEU A 35 -2.58 32.95 -22.78
N LEU A 36 -2.14 34.22 -22.76
CA LEU A 36 -2.98 35.33 -22.29
C LEU A 36 -4.30 35.42 -23.07
N PHE A 37 -4.22 35.38 -24.41
CA PHE A 37 -5.38 35.56 -25.27
C PHE A 37 -6.34 34.35 -25.26
N PHE A 38 -5.85 33.14 -25.54
CA PHE A 38 -6.70 31.96 -25.72
C PHE A 38 -7.08 31.23 -24.42
N ARG A 39 -6.21 31.24 -23.39
CA ARG A 39 -6.46 30.49 -22.13
C ARG A 39 -7.05 31.37 -21.04
N PHE A 40 -6.70 32.65 -20.99
CA PHE A 40 -7.13 33.57 -19.93
C PHE A 40 -8.06 34.70 -20.41
N GLY A 41 -8.29 34.85 -21.73
CA GLY A 41 -9.14 35.91 -22.29
C GLY A 41 -8.57 37.33 -22.11
N ILE A 42 -7.29 37.47 -21.74
CA ILE A 42 -6.63 38.74 -21.49
C ILE A 42 -5.97 39.21 -22.78
N THR A 43 -6.36 40.38 -23.28
CA THR A 43 -5.69 41.03 -24.43
C THR A 43 -4.20 41.25 -24.12
N PRO A 44 -3.26 40.59 -24.84
CA PRO A 44 -1.83 40.79 -24.58
C PRO A 44 -1.40 42.21 -24.97
N THR A 45 -0.59 42.83 -24.10
CA THR A 45 0.01 44.16 -24.34
C THR A 45 1.51 44.12 -24.08
N ALA A 46 2.30 44.90 -24.82
CA ALA A 46 3.76 44.86 -24.74
C ALA A 46 4.30 45.07 -23.31
N ASN A 47 3.67 45.96 -22.53
CA ASN A 47 4.01 46.19 -21.13
C ASN A 47 3.68 44.97 -20.24
N ARG A 48 2.48 44.39 -20.35
CA ARG A 48 2.10 43.19 -19.55
C ARG A 48 2.97 41.98 -19.90
N LEU A 49 3.27 41.78 -21.19
CA LEU A 49 4.21 40.76 -21.67
C LEU A 49 5.60 40.94 -21.03
N TYR A 50 6.16 42.16 -21.08
CA TYR A 50 7.46 42.46 -20.48
C TYR A 50 7.48 42.24 -18.96
N GLN A 51 6.46 42.71 -18.24
CA GLN A 51 6.31 42.53 -16.79
C GLN A 51 6.29 41.05 -16.37
N LEU A 52 5.67 40.20 -17.18
CA LEU A 52 5.51 38.76 -16.94
C LEU A 52 6.76 37.97 -17.34
N VAL A 53 7.34 38.22 -18.51
CA VAL A 53 8.47 37.44 -19.05
C VAL A 53 9.82 37.91 -18.51
N ARG A 54 10.05 39.23 -18.44
CA ARG A 54 11.29 39.89 -17.97
C ARG A 54 12.59 39.38 -18.64
N LYS A 55 12.56 39.12 -19.94
CA LYS A 55 13.74 38.76 -20.76
C LYS A 55 13.80 39.60 -22.04
N GLY A 56 15.01 39.86 -22.55
CA GLY A 56 15.23 40.55 -23.82
C GLY A 56 15.07 42.08 -23.76
N SER A 57 15.11 42.72 -24.94
CA SER A 57 15.02 44.18 -25.10
C SER A 57 13.56 44.66 -25.13
N MET A 58 13.33 45.92 -24.74
CA MET A 58 12.01 46.58 -24.74
C MET A 58 11.28 46.55 -26.10
N GLY A 59 12.01 46.45 -27.22
CA GLY A 59 11.40 46.34 -28.55
C GLY A 59 10.83 44.94 -28.87
N THR A 60 11.32 43.88 -28.23
CA THR A 60 10.96 42.49 -28.55
C THR A 60 9.48 42.17 -28.26
N PRO A 61 8.88 42.52 -27.10
CA PRO A 61 7.46 42.28 -26.84
C PRO A 61 6.54 42.93 -27.88
N THR A 62 6.85 44.15 -28.31
CA THR A 62 6.05 44.91 -29.29
C THR A 62 6.11 44.28 -30.68
N ALA A 63 7.29 43.86 -31.14
CA ALA A 63 7.45 43.18 -32.43
C ALA A 63 6.67 41.85 -32.47
N VAL A 64 6.83 41.01 -31.43
CA VAL A 64 6.12 39.73 -31.33
C VAL A 64 4.62 39.90 -31.21
N LEU A 65 4.14 40.93 -30.49
CA LEU A 65 2.72 41.23 -30.37
C LEU A 65 2.10 41.63 -31.71
N SER A 66 2.77 42.48 -32.49
CA SER A 66 2.31 42.86 -33.84
C SER A 66 2.30 41.67 -34.81
N GLU A 67 3.31 40.81 -34.74
CA GLU A 67 3.41 39.56 -35.51
C GLU A 67 2.31 38.57 -35.13
N PHE A 68 2.05 38.37 -33.83
CA PHE A 68 0.95 37.56 -33.31
C PHE A 68 -0.42 38.07 -33.81
N TRP A 69 -0.69 39.37 -33.74
CA TRP A 69 -1.92 39.95 -34.28
C TRP A 69 -2.00 39.90 -35.81
N HIS A 70 -0.88 39.77 -36.53
CA HIS A 70 -0.88 39.52 -37.97
C HIS A 70 -1.21 38.06 -38.27
N GLU A 71 -0.46 37.11 -37.69
CA GLU A 71 -0.74 35.66 -37.79
C GLU A 71 -2.19 35.33 -37.42
N LEU A 72 -2.71 35.92 -36.35
CA LEU A 72 -4.05 35.65 -35.86
C LEU A 72 -5.12 36.17 -36.81
N ARG A 73 -4.95 37.38 -37.36
CA ARG A 73 -5.90 37.95 -38.34
C ARG A 73 -5.82 37.31 -39.72
N GLU A 74 -4.68 36.72 -40.09
CA GLU A 74 -4.58 35.81 -41.24
C GLU A 74 -5.37 34.51 -40.97
N LYS A 75 -5.05 33.82 -39.88
CA LYS A 75 -5.57 32.47 -39.57
C LYS A 75 -7.02 32.45 -39.12
N SER A 76 -7.56 33.55 -38.58
CA SER A 76 -8.97 33.67 -38.19
C SER A 76 -9.90 34.10 -39.33
N ARG A 77 -9.41 34.19 -40.58
CA ARG A 77 -10.24 34.53 -41.75
C ARG A 77 -11.14 33.36 -42.18
N VAL A 78 -12.22 33.15 -41.43
CA VAL A 78 -13.52 32.83 -42.05
C VAL A 78 -14.14 34.15 -42.54
N LYS A 79 -13.40 34.85 -43.41
CA LYS A 79 -13.94 35.90 -44.27
C LYS A 79 -14.15 35.29 -45.63
N LEU A 80 -15.41 35.31 -46.09
CA LEU A 80 -15.80 34.89 -47.43
C LEU A 80 -15.36 35.92 -48.48
N ASP A 81 -14.05 36.21 -48.56
CA ASP A 81 -13.45 37.14 -49.54
C ASP A 81 -13.43 36.51 -50.95
N HIS A 82 -14.62 36.15 -51.45
CA HIS A 82 -14.88 36.05 -52.88
C HIS A 82 -15.11 37.48 -53.41
N PRO A 83 -14.39 37.93 -54.46
CA PRO A 83 -14.43 39.33 -54.88
C PRO A 83 -15.84 39.80 -55.27
N ASP A 84 -16.62 38.95 -55.95
CA ASP A 84 -17.95 39.29 -56.48
C ASP A 84 -19.11 39.15 -55.49
N LEU A 85 -18.86 38.76 -54.23
CA LEU A 85 -19.94 38.52 -53.26
C LEU A 85 -20.36 39.85 -52.56
N PRO A 86 -21.65 40.19 -52.44
CA PRO A 86 -22.11 41.33 -51.66
C PRO A 86 -21.71 41.26 -50.17
N SER A 87 -21.42 42.40 -49.55
CA SER A 87 -21.07 42.48 -48.12
C SER A 87 -22.17 41.92 -47.22
N GLU A 88 -23.43 42.29 -47.46
CA GLU A 88 -24.58 41.84 -46.68
C GLU A 88 -24.69 40.30 -46.60
N LEU A 89 -24.40 39.60 -47.70
CA LEU A 89 -24.39 38.14 -47.75
C LEU A 89 -23.19 37.54 -47.01
N ARG A 90 -22.02 38.20 -47.02
CA ARG A 90 -20.84 37.79 -46.23
C ARG A 90 -21.09 37.94 -44.74
N ASP A 91 -21.64 39.08 -44.34
CA ASP A 91 -21.89 39.39 -42.93
C ASP A 91 -22.99 38.49 -42.37
N ALA A 92 -24.10 38.30 -43.10
CA ALA A 92 -25.16 37.37 -42.73
C ALA A 92 -24.66 35.91 -42.61
N ALA A 93 -23.84 35.44 -43.57
CA ALA A 93 -23.25 34.10 -43.50
C ALA A 93 -22.25 33.96 -42.34
N GLY A 94 -21.48 35.01 -42.05
CA GLY A 94 -20.58 35.08 -40.90
C GLY A 94 -21.32 34.95 -39.57
N THR A 95 -22.43 35.70 -39.40
CA THR A 95 -23.31 35.57 -38.23
C THR A 95 -23.94 34.17 -38.12
N LEU A 96 -24.34 33.56 -39.24
CA LEU A 96 -24.91 32.21 -39.26
C LEU A 96 -23.89 31.15 -38.82
N VAL A 97 -22.66 31.21 -39.34
CA VAL A 97 -21.58 30.30 -38.94
C VAL A 97 -21.17 30.51 -37.47
N ALA A 98 -21.07 31.76 -37.02
CA ALA A 98 -20.76 32.08 -35.63
C ALA A 98 -21.82 31.53 -34.65
N THR A 99 -23.10 31.80 -34.91
CA THR A 99 -24.20 31.34 -34.03
C THR A 99 -24.40 29.81 -34.09
N LEU A 100 -24.10 29.16 -35.21
CA LEU A 100 -24.03 27.69 -35.28
C LEU A 100 -22.87 27.14 -34.44
N TRP A 101 -21.68 27.74 -34.53
CA TRP A 101 -20.52 27.34 -33.75
C TRP A 101 -20.74 27.54 -32.24
N GLU A 102 -21.27 28.69 -31.82
CA GLU A 102 -21.61 28.97 -30.41
C GLU A 102 -22.60 27.95 -29.85
N ARG A 103 -23.65 27.61 -30.60
CA ARG A 103 -24.63 26.58 -30.20
C ARG A 103 -23.99 25.20 -30.11
N ALA A 104 -23.24 24.78 -31.13
CA ALA A 104 -22.57 23.49 -31.14
C ALA A 104 -21.56 23.37 -29.98
N ALA A 105 -20.79 24.43 -29.72
CA ALA A 105 -19.87 24.50 -28.60
C ALA A 105 -20.61 24.44 -27.24
N ALA A 106 -21.70 25.19 -27.06
CA ALA A 106 -22.49 25.16 -25.84
C ALA A 106 -23.08 23.76 -25.55
N THR A 107 -23.66 23.11 -26.58
CA THR A 107 -24.17 21.73 -26.46
C THR A 107 -23.06 20.73 -26.13
N ALA A 108 -21.88 20.85 -26.76
CA ALA A 108 -20.75 19.97 -26.47
C ALA A 108 -20.18 20.17 -25.05
N HIS A 109 -20.18 21.40 -24.53
CA HIS A 109 -19.76 21.66 -23.14
C HIS A 109 -20.77 21.15 -22.11
N ALA A 110 -22.08 21.26 -22.39
CA ALA A 110 -23.12 20.71 -21.53
C ALA A 110 -22.99 19.18 -21.42
N ALA A 111 -23.00 18.47 -22.55
CA ALA A 111 -22.85 17.01 -22.59
C ALA A 111 -21.53 16.53 -21.95
N LEU A 112 -20.46 17.31 -22.03
CA LEU A 112 -19.20 17.01 -21.35
C LEU A 112 -19.29 17.16 -19.82
N GLU A 113 -20.03 18.15 -19.29
CA GLU A 113 -20.26 18.24 -17.84
C GLU A 113 -21.26 17.21 -17.31
N ASP A 114 -22.24 16.81 -18.12
CA ASP A 114 -23.17 15.72 -17.80
C ASP A 114 -22.40 14.39 -17.63
N VAL A 115 -21.60 14.00 -18.64
CA VAL A 115 -20.72 12.81 -18.55
C VAL A 115 -19.72 12.93 -17.40
N ARG A 116 -19.18 14.13 -17.12
CA ARG A 116 -18.35 14.34 -15.93
C ARG A 116 -19.13 14.17 -14.64
N ALA A 117 -20.42 14.51 -14.57
CA ALA A 117 -21.27 14.32 -13.40
C ALA A 117 -21.54 12.83 -13.17
N GLU A 118 -21.88 12.08 -14.23
CA GLU A 118 -22.03 10.62 -14.19
C GLU A 118 -20.76 9.93 -13.68
N MET A 119 -19.60 10.20 -14.29
CA MET A 119 -18.32 9.63 -13.86
C MET A 119 -17.92 10.03 -12.43
N ARG A 120 -18.38 11.19 -11.92
CA ARG A 120 -18.18 11.60 -10.52
C ARG A 120 -19.05 10.75 -9.58
N LEU A 121 -20.32 10.52 -9.93
CA LEU A 121 -21.26 9.69 -9.17
C LEU A 121 -20.83 8.21 -9.13
N GLU A 122 -20.45 7.64 -10.27
CA GLU A 122 -19.94 6.25 -10.35
C GLU A 122 -18.68 6.05 -9.50
N ARG A 123 -17.72 6.98 -9.59
CA ARG A 123 -16.51 6.97 -8.75
C ARG A 123 -16.85 6.98 -7.26
N ASP A 124 -17.79 7.83 -6.85
CA ASP A 124 -18.11 8.01 -5.44
C ASP A 124 -18.93 6.85 -4.88
N ALA A 125 -19.78 6.22 -5.70
CA ALA A 125 -20.42 4.94 -5.38
C ALA A 125 -19.38 3.81 -5.23
N ALA A 126 -18.49 3.62 -6.21
CA ALA A 126 -17.44 2.60 -6.14
C ALA A 126 -16.47 2.82 -4.97
N ALA A 127 -16.17 4.08 -4.61
CA ALA A 127 -15.38 4.40 -3.43
C ALA A 127 -16.09 4.02 -2.12
N ALA A 128 -17.41 4.21 -2.04
CA ALA A 128 -18.22 3.80 -0.90
C ALA A 128 -18.31 2.26 -0.77
N GLU A 129 -18.49 1.54 -1.89
CA GLU A 129 -18.46 0.08 -1.91
C GLU A 129 -17.11 -0.48 -1.45
N VAL A 130 -15.99 0.08 -1.94
CA VAL A 130 -14.64 -0.31 -1.51
C VAL A 130 -14.39 0.01 -0.02
N ALA A 131 -14.97 1.09 0.51
CA ALA A 131 -14.90 1.38 1.95
C ALA A 131 -15.68 0.35 2.77
N ALA A 132 -16.94 0.10 2.42
CA ALA A 132 -17.80 -0.88 3.10
C ALA A 132 -17.22 -2.31 3.05
N ALA A 133 -16.64 -2.71 1.90
CA ALA A 133 -15.97 -4.00 1.76
C ALA A 133 -14.73 -4.14 2.66
N ARG A 134 -13.95 -3.05 2.84
CA ARG A 134 -12.81 -3.04 3.77
C ARG A 134 -13.23 -3.09 5.23
N GLU A 135 -14.30 -2.39 5.60
CA GLU A 135 -14.87 -2.44 6.96
C GLU A 135 -15.43 -3.83 7.28
N ALA A 136 -16.16 -4.45 6.34
CA ALA A 136 -16.65 -5.81 6.47
C ALA A 136 -15.52 -6.85 6.59
N ALA A 137 -14.45 -6.70 5.79
CA ALA A 137 -13.26 -7.55 5.89
C ALA A 137 -12.56 -7.39 7.25
N ALA A 138 -12.30 -6.16 7.69
CA ALA A 138 -11.65 -5.89 8.97
C ALA A 138 -12.51 -6.32 10.18
N HIS A 139 -13.84 -6.32 10.05
CA HIS A 139 -14.74 -6.92 11.04
C HIS A 139 -14.60 -8.44 11.07
N ALA A 140 -14.73 -9.09 9.90
CA ALA A 140 -14.63 -10.55 9.78
C ALA A 140 -13.25 -11.08 10.23
N GLU A 141 -12.17 -10.35 9.99
CA GLU A 141 -10.83 -10.69 10.48
C GLU A 141 -10.78 -10.79 12.00
N ARG A 142 -11.33 -9.79 12.72
CA ARG A 142 -11.43 -9.74 14.18
C ARG A 142 -12.36 -10.83 14.73
N THR A 143 -13.54 -11.03 14.12
CA THR A 143 -14.46 -12.11 14.51
C THR A 143 -13.82 -13.50 14.36
N LEU A 144 -12.80 -13.64 13.51
CA LEU A 144 -12.03 -14.87 13.34
C LEU A 144 -10.77 -14.94 14.22
N GLU A 145 -10.40 -13.92 15.01
CA GLU A 145 -9.24 -13.98 15.92
C GLU A 145 -9.51 -14.91 17.11
N GLU A 146 -10.62 -14.74 17.81
CA GLU A 146 -11.00 -15.57 18.96
C GLU A 146 -11.17 -17.06 18.59
N PRO A 147 -11.92 -17.44 17.54
CA PRO A 147 -11.98 -18.84 17.05
C PRO A 147 -10.69 -19.38 16.41
N ARG A 148 -9.65 -18.55 16.21
CA ARG A 148 -8.29 -19.03 15.90
C ARG A 148 -7.52 -19.30 17.20
N ALA A 149 -7.59 -18.40 18.18
CA ALA A 149 -6.92 -18.54 19.47
C ALA A 149 -7.47 -19.73 20.28
N GLU A 150 -8.78 -19.91 20.37
CA GLU A 150 -9.42 -21.06 21.02
C GLU A 150 -8.95 -22.38 20.40
N ARG A 151 -8.96 -22.45 19.07
CA ARG A 151 -8.51 -23.64 18.31
C ARG A 151 -7.03 -23.97 18.56
N GLN A 152 -6.17 -22.96 18.68
CA GLN A 152 -4.75 -23.13 19.03
C GLN A 152 -4.60 -23.64 20.48
N ALA A 153 -5.38 -23.11 21.42
CA ALA A 153 -5.38 -23.58 22.81
C ALA A 153 -5.86 -25.04 22.94
N LEU A 154 -6.94 -25.42 22.24
CA LEU A 154 -7.43 -26.80 22.17
C LEU A 154 -6.41 -27.74 21.50
N GLN A 155 -5.70 -27.29 20.46
CA GLN A 155 -4.63 -28.05 19.83
C GLN A 155 -3.44 -28.28 20.78
N ALA A 156 -3.06 -27.28 21.58
CA ALA A 156 -2.04 -27.42 22.62
C ALA A 156 -2.46 -28.43 23.70
N GLN A 157 -3.66 -28.28 24.26
CA GLN A 157 -4.21 -29.21 25.27
C GLN A 157 -4.28 -30.67 24.77
N LEU A 158 -4.62 -30.88 23.50
CA LEU A 158 -4.58 -32.20 22.87
C LEU A 158 -3.14 -32.74 22.71
N GLY A 159 -2.15 -31.87 22.49
CA GLY A 159 -0.72 -32.21 22.51
C GLY A 159 -0.27 -32.66 23.89
N ASP A 160 -0.51 -31.83 24.91
CA ASP A 160 -0.16 -32.11 26.31
C ASP A 160 -0.80 -33.41 26.82
N SER A 161 -2.08 -33.62 26.48
CA SER A 161 -2.81 -34.84 26.84
C SER A 161 -2.19 -36.10 26.21
N ARG A 162 -1.79 -36.03 24.93
CA ARG A 162 -1.10 -37.14 24.24
C ARG A 162 0.28 -37.42 24.83
N GLN A 163 1.04 -36.37 25.16
CA GLN A 163 2.32 -36.51 25.84
C GLN A 163 2.14 -37.16 27.23
N HIS A 164 1.13 -36.75 28.00
CA HIS A 164 0.85 -37.33 29.31
C HIS A 164 0.49 -38.81 29.22
N ILE A 165 -0.40 -39.19 28.28
CA ILE A 165 -0.72 -40.60 27.99
C ILE A 165 0.56 -41.39 27.68
N GLY A 166 1.41 -40.90 26.77
CA GLY A 166 2.68 -41.57 26.44
C GLY A 166 3.64 -41.74 27.64
N THR A 167 3.69 -40.78 28.56
CA THR A 167 4.49 -40.92 29.81
C THR A 167 3.90 -41.92 30.79
N LEU A 168 2.56 -42.02 30.88
CA LEU A 168 1.88 -43.03 31.69
C LEU A 168 2.06 -44.44 31.10
N GLU A 169 1.91 -44.60 29.79
CA GLU A 169 2.13 -45.87 29.07
C GLU A 169 3.59 -46.34 29.21
N GLY A 170 4.56 -45.44 29.05
CA GLY A 170 5.98 -45.74 29.27
C GLY A 170 6.28 -46.17 30.71
N SER A 171 5.64 -45.52 31.69
CA SER A 171 5.76 -45.86 33.12
C SER A 171 5.10 -47.21 33.45
N LEU A 172 3.93 -47.49 32.88
CA LEU A 172 3.23 -48.77 33.00
C LEU A 172 4.08 -49.91 32.43
N ALA A 173 4.66 -49.73 31.24
CA ALA A 173 5.54 -50.72 30.62
C ALA A 173 6.83 -50.95 31.44
N ALA A 174 7.38 -49.92 32.08
CA ALA A 174 8.52 -50.06 33.00
C ALA A 174 8.14 -50.86 34.26
N LEU A 175 6.99 -50.57 34.88
CA LEU A 175 6.47 -51.30 36.04
C LEU A 175 6.19 -52.78 35.71
N GLN A 176 5.61 -53.06 34.54
CA GLN A 176 5.35 -54.44 34.08
C GLN A 176 6.64 -55.25 33.87
N ARG A 177 7.70 -54.63 33.33
CA ARG A 177 9.03 -55.28 33.20
C ARG A 177 9.61 -55.59 34.58
N ALA A 178 9.62 -54.59 35.48
CA ALA A 178 10.14 -54.75 36.83
C ALA A 178 9.37 -55.81 37.65
N SER A 179 8.04 -55.90 37.50
CA SER A 179 7.25 -56.95 38.17
C SER A 179 7.54 -58.34 37.61
N ALA A 180 7.69 -58.48 36.29
CA ALA A 180 8.06 -59.74 35.65
C ALA A 180 9.48 -60.20 36.03
N GLU A 181 10.42 -59.27 36.22
CA GLU A 181 11.77 -59.54 36.73
C GLU A 181 11.75 -59.93 38.22
N ALA A 182 10.98 -59.23 39.06
CA ALA A 182 10.80 -59.59 40.45
C ALA A 182 10.14 -60.97 40.62
N GLU A 183 9.20 -61.34 39.75
CA GLU A 183 8.63 -62.68 39.69
C GLU A 183 9.66 -63.73 39.27
N LYS A 184 10.43 -63.50 38.20
CA LYS A 184 11.53 -64.39 37.79
C LYS A 184 12.52 -64.61 38.95
N ALA A 185 12.87 -63.55 39.67
CA ALA A 185 13.76 -63.61 40.84
C ALA A 185 13.13 -64.38 42.02
N ARG A 186 11.84 -64.21 42.31
CA ARG A 186 11.10 -65.00 43.31
C ARG A 186 11.07 -66.49 42.95
N ARG A 187 10.69 -66.81 41.70
CA ARG A 187 10.66 -68.19 41.17
C ARG A 187 12.05 -68.83 41.18
N ALA A 188 13.11 -68.06 40.89
CA ALA A 188 14.49 -68.54 40.98
C ALA A 188 14.88 -68.88 42.43
N ARG A 189 14.61 -67.99 43.40
CA ARG A 189 14.87 -68.24 44.83
C ARG A 189 14.12 -69.48 45.35
N GLN A 190 12.87 -69.68 44.93
CA GLN A 190 12.06 -70.86 45.27
C GLN A 190 12.57 -72.17 44.67
N ARG A 191 13.41 -72.11 43.62
CA ARG A 191 14.02 -73.30 42.98
C ARG A 191 15.40 -73.66 43.54
N ILE A 192 15.94 -72.89 44.48
CA ILE A 192 17.17 -73.24 45.22
C ILE A 192 16.78 -74.17 46.40
N PRO A 193 17.19 -75.45 46.40
CA PRO A 193 16.86 -76.36 47.50
C PRO A 193 17.69 -76.04 48.76
N THR A 194 17.11 -76.26 49.94
CA THR A 194 17.78 -76.06 51.24
C THR A 194 18.78 -77.18 51.57
N GLN A 195 19.85 -77.33 50.78
CA GLN A 195 21.03 -78.12 51.16
C GLN A 195 21.92 -77.35 52.15
N SER A 196 21.42 -77.12 53.38
CA SER A 196 22.23 -76.59 54.49
C SER A 196 21.67 -76.99 55.85
N ALA A 197 21.41 -78.30 56.03
CA ALA A 197 20.90 -78.85 57.29
C ALA A 197 21.27 -80.34 57.48
N LEU A 198 22.57 -80.64 57.61
CA LEU A 198 23.11 -81.86 58.28
C LEU A 198 24.65 -81.80 58.32
N GLY A 199 25.24 -81.51 59.48
CA GLY A 199 26.69 -81.36 59.64
C GLY A 199 27.11 -81.02 61.07
N ARG A 200 27.26 -82.05 61.92
CA ARG A 200 27.87 -81.99 63.26
C ARG A 200 29.42 -82.10 63.08
N THR A 201 30.32 -81.74 64.00
CA THR A 201 30.42 -82.06 65.44
C THR A 201 31.34 -81.10 66.24
N SER A 202 31.42 -81.30 67.56
CA SER A 202 32.10 -80.48 68.58
C SER A 202 33.65 -80.49 68.61
N GLY A 203 34.24 -79.31 68.89
CA GLY A 203 35.39 -79.08 69.81
C GLY A 203 36.79 -79.65 69.49
N PRO A 204 37.83 -79.37 70.32
CA PRO A 204 37.84 -78.60 71.57
C PRO A 204 38.78 -77.34 71.55
N ILE A 205 39.21 -76.87 72.73
CA ILE A 205 39.72 -75.51 73.02
C ILE A 205 41.27 -75.39 72.98
N ARG A 206 41.80 -74.25 72.50
CA ARG A 206 43.06 -73.64 72.99
C ARG A 206 43.02 -72.09 72.96
N ARG A 207 43.68 -71.46 73.94
CA ARG A 207 44.01 -70.01 74.12
C ARG A 207 45.53 -69.92 74.46
N PRO A 208 46.22 -68.75 74.53
CA PRO A 208 45.81 -67.33 74.41
C PRO A 208 46.35 -66.72 73.07
N ARG A 209 46.79 -65.45 72.85
CA ARG A 209 47.12 -64.25 73.68
C ARG A 209 47.05 -62.94 72.84
N PRO A 210 46.69 -61.77 73.41
CA PRO A 210 46.68 -60.45 72.72
C PRO A 210 48.10 -59.83 72.68
N PRO A 211 48.41 -58.74 71.92
CA PRO A 211 47.73 -57.42 71.80
C PRO A 211 47.30 -57.10 70.33
N THR A 212 46.99 -55.90 69.83
CA THR A 212 47.23 -54.49 70.26
C THR A 212 46.12 -53.52 69.76
N ARG A 213 46.09 -52.29 70.31
CA ARG A 213 45.16 -51.18 70.01
C ARG A 213 45.72 -50.20 68.96
N ALA A 214 44.90 -49.77 68.00
CA ALA A 214 45.11 -48.54 67.23
C ALA A 214 43.76 -47.86 66.93
N LEU A 215 43.62 -46.58 67.28
CA LEU A 215 42.50 -45.72 66.82
C LEU A 215 43.03 -44.76 65.76
N LYS A 216 42.17 -44.34 64.82
CA LYS A 216 42.17 -42.96 64.35
C LYS A 216 40.75 -42.52 63.96
N LYS A 217 40.38 -41.32 64.38
CA LYS A 217 39.19 -40.57 63.95
C LYS A 217 39.64 -39.41 63.06
N SER A 218 38.83 -39.11 62.05
CA SER A 218 38.56 -37.78 61.46
C SER A 218 37.30 -37.98 60.59
N ARG A 219 36.27 -37.11 60.54
CA ARG A 219 36.16 -35.68 60.88
C ARG A 219 37.20 -34.81 60.19
#